data_AF-A0A6V7IJ74-F1
#
_entry.id   AF-A0A6V7IJ74-F1
#
_cell.length_a   1.000
_cell.length_b   1.000
_cell.length_c   1.000
_cell.angle_alpha   90.00
_cell.angle_beta   90.00
_cell.angle_gamma   90.00
#
_symmetry.space_group_name_H-M   'P 1'
#
loop_
_entity.id
_entity.type
_entity.pdbx_description
1 polymer ?
#
loop_
_entity_poly.entity_id
_entity_poly.type
_entity_poly.pdbx_seq_one_letter_code
_entity_poly.pdbx_strand_id
1 'polypeptide(L)' 'GDSGNLLVCNDVAVGMLSVGTGSLDFPAIFTKIADHVEFIDGVV' A
#
# COMPACT_ATOMS: atom_id res chain seq x y z
N GLY A 1 -2.74 3.06 14.08
CA GLY A 1 -3.09 3.48 12.71
C GLY A 1 -2.67 2.37 11.78
N ASP A 2 -3.42 2.14 10.72
CA ASP A 2 -3.21 0.99 9.83
C ASP A 2 -2.24 1.29 8.68
N SER A 3 -1.66 2.51 8.66
CA SER A 3 -0.60 2.88 7.70
C SER A 3 0.54 1.87 7.72
N GLY A 4 1.00 1.46 6.54
CA GLY A 4 1.96 0.38 6.35
C GLY A 4 1.33 -0.98 6.04
N ASN A 5 0.04 -1.18 6.27
CA ASN A 5 -0.64 -2.43 5.88
C ASN A 5 -0.80 -2.55 4.36
N LEU A 6 -0.85 -3.79 3.88
CA LEU A 6 -0.92 -4.09 2.45
C LEU A 6 -2.36 -4.05 1.93
N LEU A 7 -2.53 -3.44 0.76
CA LEU A 7 -3.65 -3.70 -0.11
C LEU A 7 -3.31 -4.92 -0.97
N VAL A 8 -4.04 -6.01 -0.74
CA VAL A 8 -3.87 -7.28 -1.45
C VAL A 8 -5.00 -7.47 -2.46
N CYS A 9 -4.64 -7.68 -3.72
CA CYS A 9 -5.57 -7.98 -4.80
C CYS A 9 -5.11 -9.26 -5.51
N ASN A 10 -5.98 -10.27 -5.63
CA ASN A 10 -5.64 -11.57 -6.24
C ASN A 10 -4.35 -12.18 -5.66
N ASP A 11 -4.23 -12.19 -4.33
CA ASP A 11 -3.05 -12.68 -3.60
C ASP A 11 -1.72 -11.94 -3.89
N VAL A 12 -1.78 -10.78 -4.55
CA VAL A 12 -0.62 -9.92 -4.82
C VAL A 12 -0.70 -8.64 -4.00
N ALA A 13 0.41 -8.25 -3.36
CA ALA A 13 0.55 -6.97 -2.69
C ALA A 13 0.68 -5.85 -3.75
N VAL A 14 -0.40 -5.08 -3.95
CA VAL A 14 -0.46 -4.04 -4.99
C VAL A 14 -0.26 -2.62 -4.43
N GLY A 15 -0.55 -2.43 -3.15
CA GLY A 15 -0.39 -1.15 -2.49
C GLY A 15 -0.10 -1.27 -1.01
N MET A 16 0.31 -0.16 -0.41
CA MET A 16 0.54 -0.03 1.02
C MET A 16 -0.21 1.19 1.55
N LEU A 17 -1.02 1.04 2.59
CA LEU A 17 -1.82 2.13 3.15
C LEU A 17 -0.90 3.27 3.60
N SER A 18 -1.08 4.46 3.02
CA SER A 18 -0.32 5.64 3.37
C SER A 18 -1.12 6.50 4.32
N VAL A 19 -2.26 7.03 3.86
CA VAL A 19 -3.12 7.92 4.63
C VAL A 19 -4.59 7.70 4.29
N GLY A 20 -5.45 7.83 5.30
CA GLY A 20 -6.89 7.78 5.16
C GLY A 20 -7.55 8.46 6.36
N THR A 21 -8.86 8.65 6.29
CA THR A 21 -9.63 9.28 7.36
C THR A 21 -9.96 8.33 8.51
N GLY A 22 -9.72 7.02 8.33
CA GLY A 22 -10.16 5.97 9.26
C GLY A 22 -11.66 5.66 9.18
N SER A 23 -12.40 6.35 8.31
CA SER A 23 -13.80 6.05 7.99
C SER A 23 -13.87 5.20 6.71
N LEU A 24 -14.84 4.28 6.67
CA LEU A 24 -15.14 3.44 5.50
C LEU A 24 -15.85 4.21 4.39
N ASP A 25 -16.36 5.42 4.67
CA ASP A 25 -17.10 6.23 3.70
C ASP A 25 -16.20 6.99 2.73
N PHE A 26 -14.89 7.03 3.01
CA PHE A 26 -13.92 7.78 2.22
C PHE A 26 -12.82 6.86 1.69
N PRO A 27 -12.36 7.11 0.45
CA PRO A 27 -11.21 6.39 -0.07
C PRO A 27 -9.96 6.70 0.75
N ALA A 28 -9.07 5.71 0.85
CA ALA A 28 -7.73 5.89 1.36
C ALA A 28 -6.73 6.00 0.21
N ILE A 29 -5.58 6.59 0.51
CA ILE A 29 -4.46 6.72 -0.42
C ILE A 29 -3.43 5.63 -0.09
N PHE A 30 -3.01 4.92 -1.13
CA PHE A 30 -2.03 3.84 -1.04
C PHE A 30 -0.79 4.19 -1.86
N THR A 31 0.39 3.87 -1.32
CA THR A 31 1.61 3.81 -2.11
C THR A 31 1.51 2.63 -3.06
N LYS A 32 1.72 2.86 -4.37
CA LYS A 32 1.67 1.81 -5.39
C LYS A 32 2.98 1.02 -5.39
N ILE A 33 2.93 -0.24 -4.93
CA ILE A 33 4.14 -1.05 -4.71
C ILE A 33 4.92 -1.29 -6.01
N ALA A 34 4.21 -1.48 -7.13
CA ALA A 34 4.82 -1.70 -8.44
C ALA A 34 5.81 -0.60 -8.85
N ASP A 35 5.61 0.65 -8.40
CA ASP A 35 6.49 1.77 -8.74
C ASP A 35 7.81 1.77 -7.93
N HIS A 36 7.94 0.86 -6.95
CA HIS A 36 9.08 0.79 -6.03
C HIS A 36 9.80 -0.56 -6.02
N VAL A 37 9.42 -1.52 -6.87
CA VAL A 37 9.98 -2.87 -6.87
C VAL A 37 11.51 -2.85 -7.04
N GLU A 38 12.03 -2.06 -7.98
CA GLU A 38 13.49 -1.95 -8.21
C GLU A 38 14.24 -1.46 -6.96
N PHE A 39 13.69 -0.48 -6.25
CA PHE A 39 14.29 0.00 -4.99
C PHE A 39 14.22 -1.07 -3.91
N ILE A 40 13.07 -1.71 -3.75
CA ILE A 40 12.86 -2.75 -2.73
C ILE A 40 13.87 -3.88 -2.97
N ASP A 41 13.94 -4.42 -4.18
CA ASP A 41 14.87 -5.50 -4.55
C ASP A 41 16.34 -5.11 -4.34
N GLY A 42 16.68 -3.83 -4.43
CA GLY A 42 18.03 -3.33 -4.19
C GLY A 42 18.42 -3.17 -2.71
N VAL A 43 17.47 -3.26 -1.78
CA VAL A 43 17.71 -3.13 -0.32
C VAL A 43 17.46 -4.43 0.46
N VAL A 44 17.00 -5.49 -0.20
CA VAL A 44 16.94 -6.85 0.36
C VAL A 44 18.22 -7.63 0.06
#